data_AF-A0A4R4SSR6-F1
#
_entry.id   AF-A0A4R4SSR6-F1
#
_cell.length_a   1.000
_cell.length_b   1.000
_cell.length_c   1.000
_cell.angle_alpha   90.00
_cell.angle_beta   90.00
_cell.angle_gamma   90.00
#
_symmetry.space_group_name_H-M   'P 1'
#
loop_
_entity.id
_entity.type
_entity.pdbx_description
1 polymer ?
#
loop_
_entity_poly.entity_id
_entity_poly.type
_entity_poly.pdbx_seq_one_letter_code
_entity_poly.pdbx_strand_id
1 'polypeptide(L)'
;MSASARGRAEAAPDRTQASLGELLGNVTRDVSTLVRQEVQLAKAEVRQEMRAAGQAAGMVGGAALAGFMTLLFLSFALWWALANVMDQGWAALIVAGIWAVIGAALFTVARGRLRRVKPGLPRTTETVRQVPGAFTHHRNAERNDGDSRSR
;
A
#
# COMPACT_ATOMS: atom_id res chain seq x y z
N MET A 1 -14.08 83.51 -36.04
CA MET A 1 -15.21 82.69 -35.53
C MET A 1 -14.90 81.25 -35.90
N SER A 2 -14.48 80.44 -34.93
CA SER A 2 -15.22 79.26 -34.36
C SER A 2 -14.99 77.97 -35.17
N ALA A 3 -14.67 76.80 -34.63
CA ALA A 3 -14.40 76.34 -33.27
C ALA A 3 -13.77 74.93 -33.33
N SER A 4 -12.87 74.67 -32.38
CA SER A 4 -12.51 73.38 -31.76
C SER A 4 -13.25 72.11 -32.20
N ALA A 5 -12.55 71.17 -32.84
CA ALA A 5 -12.88 69.74 -32.78
C ALA A 5 -11.86 69.04 -31.88
N ARG A 6 -12.17 69.03 -30.58
CA ARG A 6 -11.49 68.26 -29.55
C ARG A 6 -12.02 66.81 -29.57
N GLY A 7 -11.09 65.87 -29.47
CA GLY A 7 -11.20 64.70 -28.59
C GLY A 7 -12.23 63.63 -28.96
N ARG A 8 -11.72 62.51 -29.48
CA ARG A 8 -12.02 61.18 -28.91
C ARG A 8 -10.91 60.21 -29.34
N ALA A 9 -9.78 60.29 -28.64
CA ALA A 9 -8.89 59.16 -28.53
C ALA A 9 -9.65 58.12 -27.69
N GLU A 10 -10.23 57.15 -28.38
CA GLU A 10 -10.87 55.99 -27.77
C GLU A 10 -9.76 55.19 -27.09
N ALA A 11 -9.71 55.26 -25.75
CA ALA A 11 -8.80 54.49 -24.94
C ALA A 11 -9.10 53.01 -25.17
N ALA A 12 -8.34 52.38 -26.08
CA ALA A 12 -8.34 50.94 -26.22
C ALA A 12 -7.95 50.36 -24.84
N PRO A 13 -8.75 49.44 -24.28
CA PRO A 13 -8.44 48.86 -22.99
C PRO A 13 -7.09 48.14 -23.11
N ASP A 14 -6.29 48.27 -22.07
CA ASP A 14 -4.91 47.82 -21.94
C ASP A 14 -4.81 46.27 -22.06
N ARG A 15 -4.81 45.77 -23.31
CA ARG A 15 -4.85 44.33 -23.65
C ARG A 15 -3.56 43.58 -23.31
N THR A 16 -2.45 44.29 -23.09
CA THR A 16 -1.13 43.67 -22.88
C THR A 16 -0.98 43.15 -21.45
N GLN A 17 -1.53 43.85 -20.45
CA GLN A 17 -1.45 43.44 -19.04
C GLN A 17 -2.40 42.29 -18.69
N ALA A 18 -3.50 42.12 -19.43
CA ALA A 18 -4.39 40.97 -19.27
C ALA A 18 -3.76 39.64 -19.77
N SER A 19 -2.83 39.68 -20.72
CA SER A 19 -2.33 38.49 -21.42
C SER A 19 -1.41 37.58 -20.57
N LEU A 20 -0.50 38.13 -19.77
CA LEU A 20 0.44 37.33 -18.96
C LEU A 20 -0.27 36.63 -17.80
N GLY A 21 -1.21 37.31 -17.14
CA GLY A 21 -2.04 36.71 -16.09
C GLY A 21 -2.97 35.63 -16.63
N GLU A 22 -3.51 35.82 -17.83
CA GLU A 22 -4.36 34.84 -18.52
C GLU A 22 -3.56 33.60 -18.95
N LEU A 23 -2.35 33.77 -19.49
CA LEU A 23 -1.44 32.66 -19.83
C LEU A 23 -1.01 31.86 -18.59
N LEU A 24 -0.62 32.55 -17.51
CA LEU A 24 -0.26 31.88 -16.25
C LEU A 24 -1.45 31.11 -15.66
N GLY A 25 -2.65 31.69 -15.76
CA GLY A 25 -3.90 31.06 -15.36
C GLY A 25 -4.22 29.80 -16.17
N ASN A 26 -3.99 29.83 -17.49
CA ASN A 26 -4.17 28.69 -18.37
C ASN A 26 -3.17 27.56 -18.08
N VAL A 27 -1.87 27.88 -17.94
CA VAL A 27 -0.84 26.89 -17.58
C VAL A 27 -1.14 26.25 -16.21
N THR A 28 -1.53 27.06 -15.22
CA THR A 28 -1.89 26.53 -13.89
C THR A 28 -3.10 25.59 -13.96
N ARG A 29 -4.08 25.91 -14.81
CA ARG A 29 -5.26 25.09 -15.05
C ARG A 29 -4.91 23.78 -15.76
N ASP A 30 -3.99 23.82 -16.72
CA ASP A 30 -3.53 22.63 -17.44
C ASP A 30 -2.74 21.71 -16.52
N VAL A 31 -1.82 22.25 -15.71
CA VAL A 31 -1.09 21.47 -14.69
C VAL A 31 -2.06 20.86 -13.67
N SER A 32 -3.06 21.63 -13.19
CA SER A 32 -4.09 21.11 -12.30
C SER A 32 -4.88 19.97 -12.93
N THR A 33 -5.13 20.06 -14.24
CA THR A 33 -5.82 19.02 -15.02
C THR A 33 -4.97 17.76 -15.14
N LEU A 34 -3.68 17.89 -15.48
CA LEU A 34 -2.75 16.76 -15.56
C LEU A 34 -2.61 16.03 -14.23
N VAL A 35 -2.42 16.77 -13.12
CA VAL A 35 -2.31 16.16 -11.78
C VAL A 35 -3.58 15.37 -11.45
N ARG A 36 -4.76 15.91 -11.76
CA ARG A 36 -6.04 15.20 -11.56
C ARG A 36 -6.14 13.95 -12.43
N GLN A 37 -5.64 14.00 -13.67
CA GLN A 37 -5.62 12.86 -14.58
C GLN A 37 -4.69 11.76 -14.08
N GLU A 38 -3.47 12.08 -13.65
CA GLU A 38 -2.52 11.12 -13.08
C GLU A 38 -3.09 10.45 -11.82
N VAL A 39 -3.74 11.22 -10.95
CA VAL A 39 -4.43 10.67 -9.77
C VAL A 39 -5.58 9.73 -10.18
N GLN A 40 -6.35 10.10 -11.20
CA GLN A 40 -7.43 9.26 -11.71
C GLN A 40 -6.90 7.97 -12.36
N LEU A 41 -5.80 8.06 -13.09
CA LEU A 41 -5.13 6.92 -13.72
C LEU A 41 -4.55 5.98 -12.66
N ALA A 42 -3.77 6.50 -11.72
CA ALA A 42 -3.21 5.73 -10.62
C ALA A 42 -4.32 5.05 -9.79
N LYS A 43 -5.43 5.75 -9.55
CA LYS A 43 -6.60 5.16 -8.89
C LYS A 43 -7.23 4.04 -9.71
N ALA A 44 -7.30 4.19 -11.03
CA ALA A 44 -7.84 3.16 -11.93
C ALA A 44 -6.93 1.92 -11.94
N GLU A 45 -5.61 2.11 -12.03
CA GLU A 45 -4.61 1.04 -12.02
C GLU A 45 -4.62 0.27 -10.69
N VAL A 46 -4.55 0.98 -9.56
CA VAL A 46 -4.68 0.36 -8.23
C VAL A 46 -6.00 -0.40 -8.10
N ARG A 47 -7.12 0.15 -8.60
CA ARG A 47 -8.42 -0.55 -8.54
C ARG A 47 -8.40 -1.83 -9.38
N GLN A 48 -7.74 -1.82 -10.53
CA GLN A 48 -7.61 -2.98 -11.40
C GLN A 48 -6.74 -4.06 -10.76
N GLU A 49 -5.59 -3.68 -10.19
CA GLU A 49 -4.72 -4.57 -9.43
C GLU A 49 -5.45 -5.18 -8.22
N MET A 50 -6.16 -4.36 -7.44
CA MET A 50 -6.92 -4.83 -6.27
C MET A 50 -8.04 -5.79 -6.66
N ARG A 51 -8.69 -5.59 -7.81
CA ARG A 51 -9.68 -6.54 -8.33
C ARG A 51 -9.04 -7.86 -8.72
N ALA A 52 -7.93 -7.83 -9.45
CA ALA A 52 -7.22 -9.04 -9.85
C ALA A 52 -6.70 -9.81 -8.62
N ALA A 53 -6.07 -9.11 -7.68
CA ALA A 53 -5.63 -9.68 -6.42
C ALA A 53 -6.79 -10.25 -5.59
N GLY A 54 -7.92 -9.53 -5.51
CA GLY A 54 -9.12 -9.99 -4.83
C GLY A 54 -9.75 -11.24 -5.46
N GLN A 55 -9.79 -11.29 -6.80
CA GLN A 55 -10.24 -12.49 -7.52
C GLN A 55 -9.31 -13.67 -7.30
N ALA A 56 -7.99 -13.47 -7.39
CA ALA A 56 -7.00 -14.51 -7.14
C ALA A 56 -7.10 -15.03 -5.70
N ALA A 57 -7.19 -14.13 -4.71
CA ALA A 57 -7.40 -14.50 -3.32
C ALA A 57 -8.71 -15.26 -3.11
N GLY A 58 -9.80 -14.84 -3.77
CA GLY A 58 -11.08 -15.54 -3.77
C GLY A 58 -11.00 -16.95 -4.36
N MET A 59 -10.30 -17.13 -5.50
CA MET A 59 -10.11 -18.45 -6.12
C MET A 59 -9.25 -19.36 -5.24
N VAL A 60 -8.15 -18.86 -4.68
CA VAL A 60 -7.29 -19.64 -3.77
C VAL A 60 -8.05 -20.02 -2.50
N GLY A 61 -8.81 -19.09 -1.91
CA GLY A 61 -9.65 -19.36 -0.75
C GLY A 61 -10.75 -20.38 -1.06
N GLY A 62 -11.43 -20.24 -2.20
CA GLY A 62 -12.44 -21.17 -2.68
C GLY A 62 -11.87 -22.57 -2.93
N ALA A 63 -10.70 -22.67 -3.58
CA ALA A 63 -10.01 -23.94 -3.81
C ALA A 63 -9.57 -24.60 -2.50
N ALA A 64 -9.08 -23.82 -1.52
CA ALA A 64 -8.74 -24.33 -0.21
C ALA A 64 -9.97 -24.90 0.53
N LEU A 65 -11.11 -24.18 0.49
CA LEU A 65 -12.36 -24.66 1.07
C LEU A 65 -12.89 -25.90 0.37
N ALA A 66 -12.90 -25.91 -0.97
CA ALA A 66 -13.32 -27.06 -1.76
C ALA A 66 -12.45 -28.29 -1.46
N GLY A 67 -11.12 -28.12 -1.44
CA GLY A 67 -10.19 -29.18 -1.08
C GLY A 67 -10.40 -29.71 0.34
N PHE A 68 -10.66 -28.82 1.31
CA PHE A 68 -11.00 -29.21 2.69
C PHE A 68 -12.30 -30.02 2.75
N MET A 69 -13.36 -29.59 2.05
CA MET A 69 -14.63 -30.33 1.97
C MET A 69 -14.45 -31.70 1.30
N THR A 70 -13.68 -31.77 0.22
CA THR A 70 -13.37 -33.05 -0.44
C THR A 70 -12.68 -34.01 0.52
N LEU A 71 -11.66 -33.56 1.26
CA LEU A 71 -10.95 -34.39 2.24
C LEU A 71 -11.85 -34.82 3.40
N LEU A 72 -12.77 -33.96 3.85
CA LEU A 72 -13.76 -34.28 4.87
C LEU A 72 -14.69 -35.41 4.40
N PHE A 73 -15.31 -35.26 3.22
CA PHE A 73 -16.20 -36.28 2.68
C PHE A 73 -15.46 -37.58 2.36
N LEU A 74 -14.23 -37.51 1.87
CA LEU A 74 -13.41 -38.70 1.65
C LEU A 74 -13.09 -39.42 2.98
N SER A 75 -12.88 -38.68 4.06
CA SER A 75 -12.66 -39.25 5.39
C SER A 75 -13.91 -39.96 5.90
N PHE A 76 -15.10 -39.36 5.72
CA PHE A 76 -16.36 -40.01 6.05
C PHE A 76 -16.61 -41.25 5.19
N ALA A 77 -16.40 -41.16 3.88
CA ALA A 77 -16.56 -42.29 2.97
C ALA A 77 -15.62 -43.43 3.34
N LEU A 78 -14.36 -43.12 3.69
CA LEU A 78 -13.38 -44.11 4.13
C LEU A 78 -13.81 -44.77 5.46
N TRP A 79 -14.21 -43.97 6.44
CA TRP A 79 -14.74 -44.51 7.71
C TRP A 79 -15.91 -45.46 7.43
N TRP A 80 -16.90 -45.00 6.66
CA TRP A 80 -18.09 -45.80 6.35
C TRP A 80 -17.74 -47.08 5.58
N ALA A 81 -16.81 -47.01 4.63
CA ALA A 81 -16.30 -48.18 3.92
C ALA A 81 -15.62 -49.19 4.86
N LEU A 82 -14.78 -48.73 5.79
CA LEU A 82 -14.16 -49.62 6.79
C LEU A 82 -15.22 -50.22 7.73
N ALA A 83 -16.22 -49.43 8.12
CA ALA A 83 -17.30 -49.90 9.00
C ALA A 83 -18.15 -51.04 8.40
N ASN A 84 -18.06 -51.30 7.08
CA ASN A 84 -18.69 -52.46 6.47
C ASN A 84 -17.95 -53.78 6.74
N VAL A 85 -16.68 -53.72 7.13
CA VAL A 85 -15.83 -54.92 7.36
C VAL A 85 -15.29 -55.03 8.79
N MET A 86 -15.46 -53.99 9.62
CA MET A 86 -15.07 -53.98 11.02
C MET A 86 -15.98 -53.07 11.86
N ASP A 87 -15.85 -53.15 13.18
CA ASP A 87 -16.58 -52.26 14.09
C ASP A 87 -16.27 -50.78 13.84
N GLN A 88 -17.30 -49.94 13.99
CA GLN A 88 -17.26 -48.53 13.66
C GLN A 88 -16.22 -47.76 14.50
N GLY A 89 -15.96 -48.18 15.74
CA GLY A 89 -14.95 -47.58 16.60
C GLY A 89 -13.53 -47.82 16.07
N TRP A 90 -13.23 -49.03 15.61
CA TRP A 90 -11.93 -49.34 15.00
C TRP A 90 -11.72 -48.63 13.66
N ALA A 91 -12.78 -48.54 12.84
CA ALA A 91 -12.75 -47.75 11.62
C ALA A 91 -12.43 -46.26 11.90
N ALA A 92 -13.05 -45.69 12.94
CA ALA A 92 -12.80 -44.31 13.38
C ALA A 92 -11.34 -44.11 13.78
N LEU A 93 -10.79 -45.02 14.59
CA LEU A 93 -9.40 -44.95 15.07
C LEU A 93 -8.40 -45.02 13.92
N ILE A 94 -8.65 -45.84 12.89
CA ILE A 94 -7.79 -45.91 11.71
C ILE A 94 -7.80 -44.58 10.95
N VAL A 95 -8.98 -44.01 10.67
CA VAL A 95 -9.08 -42.71 9.97
C VAL A 95 -8.43 -41.59 10.78
N ALA A 96 -8.63 -41.58 12.10
CA ALA A 96 -7.96 -40.65 13.00
C ALA A 96 -6.44 -40.83 13.00
N GLY A 97 -5.95 -42.07 12.98
CA GLY A 97 -4.53 -42.39 12.88
C GLY A 97 -3.91 -41.87 11.58
N ILE A 98 -4.60 -42.01 10.44
CA ILE A 98 -4.16 -41.46 9.15
C ILE A 98 -4.00 -39.93 9.25
N TRP A 99 -5.00 -39.23 9.81
CA TRP A 99 -4.92 -37.78 10.00
C TRP A 99 -3.84 -37.36 11.00
N ALA A 100 -3.59 -38.14 12.05
CA ALA A 100 -2.50 -37.88 12.99
C ALA A 100 -1.13 -37.95 12.30
N VAL A 101 -0.91 -38.94 11.42
CA VAL A 101 0.33 -39.06 10.65
C VAL A 101 0.48 -37.90 9.66
N ILE A 102 -0.57 -37.56 8.91
CA ILE A 102 -0.57 -36.43 7.98
C ILE A 102 -0.29 -35.12 8.74
N GLY A 103 -0.96 -34.91 9.87
CA GLY A 103 -0.79 -33.73 10.73
C GLY A 103 0.63 -33.61 11.28
N ALA A 104 1.22 -34.71 11.76
CA ALA A 104 2.61 -34.74 12.22
C ALA A 104 3.60 -34.40 11.09
N ALA A 105 3.40 -34.95 9.89
CA ALA A 105 4.21 -34.65 8.72
C ALA A 105 4.09 -33.16 8.31
N LEU A 106 2.88 -32.62 8.24
CA LEU A 106 2.66 -31.21 7.92
C LEU A 106 3.28 -30.29 8.99
N PHE A 107 3.10 -30.59 10.27
CA PHE A 107 3.68 -29.82 11.36
C PHE A 107 5.21 -29.80 11.31
N THR A 108 5.85 -30.95 11.06
CA THR A 108 7.31 -31.04 10.97
C THR A 108 7.85 -30.24 9.78
N VAL A 109 7.21 -30.32 8.62
CA VAL A 109 7.55 -29.50 7.44
C VAL A 109 7.36 -28.02 7.72
N ALA A 110 6.21 -27.62 8.26
CA ALA A 110 5.89 -26.24 8.58
C ALA A 110 6.90 -25.66 9.58
N ARG A 111 7.22 -26.40 10.65
CA ARG A 111 8.22 -26.02 11.64
C ARG A 111 9.61 -25.88 11.02
N GLY A 112 9.99 -26.78 10.10
CA GLY A 112 11.24 -26.71 9.36
C GLY A 112 11.33 -25.45 8.49
N ARG A 113 10.26 -25.10 7.79
CA ARG A 113 10.19 -23.87 6.98
C ARG A 113 10.22 -22.62 7.84
N LEU A 114 9.44 -22.58 8.92
CA LEU A 114 9.38 -21.42 9.81
C LEU A 114 10.73 -21.16 10.50
N ARG A 115 11.48 -22.21 10.85
CA ARG A 115 12.84 -22.08 11.39
C ARG A 115 13.86 -21.52 10.39
N ARG A 116 13.63 -21.67 9.10
CA ARG A 116 14.50 -21.12 8.03
C ARG A 116 14.16 -19.67 7.71
N VAL A 117 12.94 -19.23 8.01
CA VAL A 117 12.57 -17.83 7.94
C VAL A 117 13.16 -17.13 9.16
N LYS A 118 14.33 -16.51 9.00
CA LYS A 118 14.89 -15.62 10.04
C LYS A 118 13.84 -14.54 10.32
N PRO A 119 13.38 -14.33 11.57
CA PRO A 119 12.56 -13.17 11.91
C PRO A 119 13.45 -11.93 11.83
N GLY A 120 13.62 -11.43 10.61
CA GLY A 120 14.43 -10.27 10.29
C GLY A 120 13.81 -9.64 9.08
N LEU A 121 12.95 -8.65 9.30
CA LEU A 121 12.61 -7.69 8.28
C LEU A 121 13.91 -7.27 7.56
N PRO A 122 13.96 -7.27 6.23
CA PRO A 122 15.16 -6.88 5.51
C PRO A 122 15.46 -5.42 5.83
N ARG A 123 16.46 -5.18 6.69
CA ARG A 123 17.36 -4.00 6.70
C ARG A 123 16.71 -2.61 6.72
N THR A 124 15.41 -2.46 6.97
CA THR A 124 14.70 -1.16 6.93
C THR A 124 14.66 -0.47 8.30
N THR A 125 15.13 -1.13 9.36
CA THR A 125 15.32 -0.51 10.67
C THR A 125 16.71 0.10 10.87
N GLU A 126 17.68 -0.18 9.99
CA GLU A 126 19.01 0.47 10.05
C GLU A 126 18.96 1.92 9.56
N THR A 127 18.13 2.24 8.56
CA THR A 127 17.97 3.62 8.05
C THR A 127 17.15 4.51 9.01
N VAL A 128 16.16 3.96 9.72
CA VAL A 128 15.33 4.74 10.66
C VAL A 128 16.08 5.07 11.96
N ARG A 129 17.10 4.29 12.33
CA ARG A 129 17.93 4.57 13.52
C ARG A 129 19.11 5.52 13.26
N GLN A 130 19.41 5.87 12.01
CA GLN A 130 20.55 6.73 11.65
C GLN A 130 20.22 8.23 11.51
N VAL A 131 18.97 8.66 11.72
CA VAL A 131 18.62 10.10 11.69
C VAL A 131 17.96 10.61 12.99
N PRO A 132 18.60 10.49 14.17
CA PRO A 132 18.37 11.40 15.29
C PRO A 132 19.62 12.25 15.52
N GLY A 133 19.79 13.33 14.75
CA GLY A 133 20.93 14.24 14.94
C GLY A 133 20.90 15.54 14.15
N ALA A 134 20.05 15.67 13.12
CA ALA A 134 20.06 16.84 12.24
C ALA A 134 19.24 18.06 12.75
N PHE A 135 18.67 18.02 13.96
CA PHE A 135 17.78 19.08 14.46
C PHE A 135 18.24 19.83 15.72
N THR A 136 19.48 19.66 16.19
CA THR A 136 19.87 20.27 17.48
C THR A 136 21.11 21.16 17.48
N HIS A 137 21.71 21.47 16.32
CA HIS A 137 22.85 22.40 16.27
C HIS A 137 22.58 23.64 15.40
N HIS A 138 21.66 24.51 15.84
CA HIS A 138 21.63 25.92 15.41
C HIS A 138 20.92 26.81 16.44
N ARG A 139 21.48 26.91 17.64
CA ARG A 139 21.26 28.07 18.51
C ARG A 139 22.48 28.24 19.43
N ASN A 140 23.02 29.46 19.44
CA ASN A 140 24.08 29.97 20.33
C ASN A 140 25.50 29.99 19.74
N ALA A 141 25.67 30.69 18.62
CA ALA A 141 26.97 31.23 18.20
C ALA A 141 26.93 32.76 17.96
N GLU A 142 25.98 33.47 18.58
CA GLU A 142 25.88 34.93 18.52
C GLU A 142 25.60 35.52 19.91
N ARG A 143 26.55 35.34 20.83
CA ARG A 143 26.67 36.25 21.98
C ARG A 143 28.14 36.47 22.32
N ASN A 144 28.89 36.88 21.30
CA ASN A 144 30.02 37.76 21.50
C ASN A 144 29.45 39.18 21.48
N ASP A 145 29.54 39.89 22.61
CA ASP A 145 29.90 41.30 22.67
C ASP A 145 29.59 41.86 24.06
N GLY A 146 30.64 42.38 24.70
CA GLY A 146 30.57 43.18 25.91
C GLY A 146 30.92 42.42 27.19
N ASP A 147 32.21 42.32 27.51
CA ASP A 147 32.74 43.09 28.64
C ASP A 147 34.27 42.95 28.72
N SER A 148 34.95 43.65 27.82
CA SER A 148 36.32 44.12 28.07
C SER A 148 36.21 45.46 28.79
N ARG A 149 36.17 45.47 30.14
CA ARG A 149 36.55 46.62 30.99
C ARG A 149 36.57 46.25 32.47
N SER A 150 37.72 46.53 33.11
CA SER A 150 38.00 46.42 34.56
C SER A 150 38.19 44.97 35.06
N ARG A 151 39.35 44.57 35.57
CA ARG A 151 40.25 45.19 36.55
C ARG A 151 41.64 44.55 36.49
#